data_AF-A0A257S309-F1
#
_entry.id   AF-A0A257S309-F1
#
_cell.length_a   1.000
_cell.length_b   1.000
_cell.length_c   1.000
_cell.angle_alpha   90.00
_cell.angle_beta   90.00
_cell.angle_gamma   90.00
#
_symmetry.space_group_name_H-M   'P 1'
#
loop_
_entity.id
_entity.type
_entity.pdbx_description
1 polymer ?
#
loop_
_entity_poly.entity_id
_entity_poly.type
_entity_poly.pdbx_seq_one_letter_code
_entity_poly.pdbx_strand_id
1 'polypeptide(L)'
;MISYSHLTAQGSGQSAGAGASVAGVVRYLEASRDEPETGKSVAAIGYYQGRSAPSAWLGSGAAELGLSGEVDGTALMAVLSGKLPDGTDLSGRGNRLASRRLGHDLTISAPKSVSILALAGGDARLLEAHDEAVREAAGQVERLMLVARRGKAGAVIERTGRMVAAAYRHEDSRPIDGMADPQIHTHLVIANMTQRSDGVWSAASLDFGVRNETLHLMDVVYKAALARRAVELGYSVERTRDGFEIAGLTREQIAAFSRRTAEIDRALTAGGLDRERATAAQRVRANVSTRLEKGLPGELDQRYAWRARAREVGVDLEQLRHAALARDRGGKVLVAGRDGDAWRPDEWALAREVVTGAARHLSERASVFSEADLMREALLAGMGMVT
;
A
#
# COMPACT_ATOMS: atom_id res chain seq x y z
N MET A 1 0.17 -5.10 2.78
CA MET A 1 -0.72 -4.67 3.88
C MET A 1 -1.33 -3.37 3.45
N ILE A 2 -2.66 -3.30 3.37
CA ILE A 2 -3.38 -2.05 3.20
C ILE A 2 -3.85 -1.56 4.56
N SER A 3 -3.37 -0.40 4.98
CA SER A 3 -3.88 0.30 6.15
C SER A 3 -4.69 1.52 5.72
N TYR A 4 -5.58 1.98 6.60
CA TYR A 4 -6.52 3.04 6.30
C TYR A 4 -6.42 4.17 7.31
N SER A 5 -6.36 5.41 6.81
CA SER A 5 -6.53 6.60 7.61
C SER A 5 -7.47 7.59 6.94
N HIS A 6 -8.07 8.45 7.75
CA HIS A 6 -8.89 9.55 7.27
C HIS A 6 -8.08 10.84 7.29
N LEU A 7 -8.12 11.59 6.20
CA LEU A 7 -7.53 12.93 6.12
C LEU A 7 -8.56 13.97 6.53
N THR A 8 -8.22 14.80 7.52
CA THR A 8 -9.08 15.92 7.95
C THR A 8 -8.27 17.22 7.96
N ALA A 9 -8.97 18.35 7.88
CA ALA A 9 -8.36 19.68 7.97
C ALA A 9 -7.67 19.96 9.32
N GLN A 10 -7.87 19.11 10.34
CA GLN A 10 -7.22 19.18 11.65
C GLN A 10 -6.12 18.12 11.85
N GLY A 11 -5.78 17.34 10.81
CA GLY A 11 -4.83 16.22 10.90
C GLY A 11 -5.47 14.85 10.64
N SER A 12 -4.65 13.83 10.35
CA SER A 12 -5.17 12.49 10.10
C SER A 12 -5.67 11.85 11.41
N GLY A 13 -6.80 11.13 11.33
CA GLY A 13 -7.46 10.52 12.50
C GLY A 13 -6.70 9.38 13.19
N GLN A 14 -5.39 9.18 12.92
CA GLN A 14 -4.53 8.27 13.67
C GLN A 14 -3.11 8.84 13.92
N SER A 15 -2.84 10.09 13.49
CA SER A 15 -1.59 10.80 13.75
C SER A 15 -1.87 12.14 14.42
N ALA A 16 -1.93 12.17 15.75
CA ALA A 16 -1.73 13.40 16.49
C ALA A 16 -0.26 13.82 16.30
N GLY A 17 -0.05 14.86 15.50
CA GLY A 17 1.27 15.41 15.18
C GLY A 17 1.13 16.38 14.02
N ALA A 18 1.05 17.67 14.35
CA ALA A 18 0.74 18.82 13.49
C ALA A 18 -0.70 18.85 12.95
N GLY A 19 -1.45 19.89 13.29
CA GLY A 19 -2.72 20.20 12.63
C GLY A 19 -2.47 20.37 11.13
N ALA A 20 -2.81 19.36 10.33
CA ALA A 20 -2.37 19.29 8.95
C ALA A 20 -3.28 20.15 8.07
N SER A 21 -2.78 21.32 7.69
CA SER A 21 -3.31 22.05 6.54
C SER A 21 -3.22 21.15 5.29
N VAL A 22 -4.04 21.42 4.27
CA VAL A 22 -3.96 20.71 2.99
C VAL A 22 -2.52 20.73 2.43
N ALA A 23 -1.83 21.87 2.55
CA ALA A 23 -0.43 22.00 2.17
C ALA A 23 0.51 21.06 2.96
N GLY A 24 0.26 20.86 4.26
CA GLY A 24 1.03 19.92 5.07
C GLY A 24 0.87 18.46 4.60
N VAL A 25 -0.34 18.08 4.19
CA VAL A 25 -0.59 16.74 3.60
C VAL A 25 0.15 16.58 2.28
N VAL A 26 0.09 17.57 1.39
CA VAL A 26 0.78 17.51 0.09
C VAL A 26 2.29 17.43 0.26
N ARG A 27 2.89 18.26 1.12
CA ARG A 27 4.33 18.19 1.43
C ARG A 27 4.76 16.84 1.98
N TYR A 28 3.95 16.23 2.85
CA TYR A 28 4.21 14.89 3.37
C TYR A 28 4.23 13.84 2.25
N LEU A 29 3.28 13.91 1.31
CA LEU A 29 3.15 12.95 0.20
C LEU A 29 4.28 13.09 -0.82
N GLU A 30 4.67 14.32 -1.15
CA GLU A 30 5.81 14.61 -2.03
C GLU A 30 7.16 14.17 -1.43
N ALA A 31 7.16 13.78 -0.15
CA ALA A 31 8.34 13.50 0.64
C ALA A 31 9.34 14.69 0.65
N SER A 32 8.84 15.92 0.45
CA SER A 32 9.61 17.14 0.61
C SER A 32 9.91 17.33 2.10
N ARG A 33 11.18 17.19 2.50
CA ARG A 33 11.63 17.51 3.87
C ARG A 33 12.05 18.97 3.93
N ASP A 34 11.75 19.65 5.04
CA ASP A 34 12.20 21.03 5.28
C ASP A 34 13.73 21.11 5.20
N GLU A 35 14.21 22.17 4.55
CA GLU A 35 15.64 22.50 4.44
C GLU A 35 16.19 22.89 5.81
N PRO A 36 17.34 22.33 6.26
CA PRO A 36 18.21 23.07 7.16
C PRO A 36 18.74 24.29 6.39
N GLU A 37 18.90 25.44 7.05
CA GLU A 37 19.37 26.75 6.49
C GLU A 37 20.73 26.74 5.75
N THR A 38 21.29 25.59 5.39
CA THR A 38 22.63 25.41 4.82
C THR A 38 22.65 25.13 3.31
N GLY A 39 21.52 25.29 2.60
CA GLY A 39 21.51 25.39 1.13
C GLY A 39 21.90 24.11 0.38
N LYS A 40 21.72 22.93 0.98
CA LYS A 40 21.87 21.63 0.29
C LYS A 40 20.58 20.81 0.44
N SER A 41 19.95 20.48 -0.69
CA SER A 41 18.78 19.60 -0.74
C SER A 41 19.13 18.23 -0.16
N VAL A 42 18.42 17.79 0.87
CA VAL A 42 18.47 16.39 1.30
C VAL A 42 17.44 15.64 0.46
N ALA A 43 17.91 14.90 -0.55
CA ALA A 43 17.05 14.10 -1.42
C ALA A 43 16.20 13.12 -0.60
N ALA A 44 14.97 12.86 -1.05
CA ALA A 44 14.17 11.75 -0.57
C ALA A 44 14.99 10.45 -0.70
N ILE A 45 14.94 9.61 0.32
CA ILE A 45 15.70 8.35 0.34
C ILE A 45 14.92 7.32 -0.48
N GLY A 46 15.55 6.80 -1.53
CA GLY A 46 14.99 5.84 -2.47
C GLY A 46 15.57 6.05 -3.87
N TYR A 47 15.12 5.36 -4.92
CA TYR A 47 15.55 5.55 -6.32
C TYR A 47 15.29 6.95 -6.91
N TYR A 48 14.92 7.92 -6.09
CA TYR A 48 14.49 9.25 -6.47
C TYR A 48 15.75 10.11 -6.62
N GLN A 49 16.29 10.15 -7.83
CA GLN A 49 17.48 10.92 -8.22
C GLN A 49 17.25 12.45 -8.05
N GLY A 50 17.16 12.94 -6.81
CA GLY A 50 16.90 14.36 -6.51
C GLY A 50 15.51 14.86 -6.93
N ARG A 51 14.52 13.97 -7.06
CA ARG A 51 13.13 14.29 -7.43
C ARG A 51 12.16 14.03 -6.27
N SER A 52 10.96 14.62 -6.37
CA SER A 52 9.81 14.29 -5.52
C SER A 52 9.47 12.79 -5.61
N ALA A 53 8.79 12.26 -4.59
CA ALA A 53 8.29 10.88 -4.61
C ALA A 53 7.49 10.62 -5.91
N PRO A 54 7.76 9.52 -6.65
CA PRO A 54 7.01 9.14 -7.84
C PRO A 54 5.54 9.08 -7.54
N SER A 55 4.78 9.73 -8.40
CA SER A 55 3.36 9.92 -8.20
C SER A 55 2.58 9.70 -9.48
N ALA A 56 1.32 9.30 -9.33
CA ALA A 56 0.40 9.17 -10.43
C ALA A 56 -1.05 9.49 -10.02
N TRP A 57 -1.78 10.18 -10.89
CA TRP A 57 -3.24 10.25 -10.81
C TRP A 57 -3.86 8.92 -11.21
N LEU A 58 -4.81 8.43 -10.41
CA LEU A 58 -5.54 7.18 -10.61
C LEU A 58 -7.06 7.40 -10.45
N GLY A 59 -7.82 6.57 -11.15
CA GLY A 59 -9.28 6.52 -11.09
C GLY A 59 -9.96 7.19 -12.28
N SER A 60 -11.14 6.69 -12.61
CA SER A 60 -11.95 7.17 -13.74
C SER A 60 -12.42 8.62 -13.53
N GLY A 61 -12.69 9.00 -12.28
CA GLY A 61 -13.04 10.39 -11.94
C GLY A 61 -11.87 11.35 -12.11
N ALA A 62 -10.63 10.93 -11.84
CA ALA A 62 -9.45 11.74 -12.12
C ALA A 62 -9.31 12.00 -13.64
N ALA A 63 -9.47 10.95 -14.45
CA ALA A 63 -9.41 11.07 -15.91
C ALA A 63 -10.50 12.01 -16.46
N GLU A 64 -11.74 11.95 -15.96
CA GLU A 64 -12.82 12.86 -16.33
C GLU A 64 -12.52 14.33 -16.01
N LEU A 65 -11.75 14.58 -14.95
CA LEU A 65 -11.28 15.91 -14.58
C LEU A 65 -10.01 16.36 -15.31
N GLY A 66 -9.50 15.54 -16.25
CA GLY A 66 -8.24 15.80 -16.95
C GLY A 66 -6.99 15.63 -16.09
N LEU A 67 -7.11 14.98 -14.92
CA LEU A 67 -6.01 14.69 -14.01
C LEU A 67 -5.39 13.34 -14.39
N SER A 68 -4.22 13.37 -15.02
CA SER A 68 -3.52 12.17 -15.48
C SER A 68 -2.00 12.34 -15.38
N GLY A 69 -1.25 11.24 -15.39
CA GLY A 69 0.21 11.28 -15.27
C GLY A 69 0.68 11.64 -13.86
N GLU A 70 1.85 12.27 -13.76
CA GLU A 70 2.47 12.73 -12.51
C GLU A 70 1.57 13.72 -11.77
N VAL A 71 1.56 13.66 -10.43
CA VAL A 71 0.68 14.50 -9.62
C VAL A 71 1.32 15.87 -9.42
N ASP A 72 0.68 16.91 -9.97
CA ASP A 72 1.00 18.29 -9.62
C ASP A 72 0.46 18.62 -8.21
N GLY A 73 1.35 19.12 -7.35
CA GLY A 73 1.02 19.45 -5.95
C GLY A 73 -0.06 20.53 -5.83
N THR A 74 -0.13 21.48 -6.77
CA THR A 74 -1.15 22.54 -6.77
C THR A 74 -2.53 21.98 -7.11
N ALA A 75 -2.61 21.12 -8.13
CA ALA A 75 -3.81 20.38 -8.47
C ALA A 75 -4.28 19.50 -7.31
N LEU A 76 -3.37 18.78 -6.64
CA LEU A 76 -3.72 17.98 -5.47
C LEU A 76 -4.25 18.84 -4.32
N MET A 77 -3.63 20.00 -4.04
CA MET A 77 -4.12 20.94 -3.04
C MET A 77 -5.54 21.42 -3.36
N ALA A 78 -5.84 21.74 -4.62
CA ALA A 78 -7.17 22.17 -5.05
C ALA A 78 -8.20 21.04 -4.85
N VAL A 79 -7.88 19.83 -5.30
CA VAL A 79 -8.74 18.64 -5.16
C VAL A 79 -9.02 18.32 -3.69
N LEU A 80 -8.02 18.26 -2.82
CA LEU A 80 -8.22 18.03 -1.37
C LEU A 80 -8.98 19.17 -0.69
N SER A 81 -8.86 20.38 -1.22
CA SER A 81 -9.65 21.54 -0.79
C SER A 81 -11.12 21.45 -1.22
N GLY A 82 -11.50 20.48 -2.06
CA GLY A 82 -12.85 20.29 -2.57
C GLY A 82 -13.15 21.13 -3.82
N LYS A 83 -12.12 21.61 -4.52
CA LYS A 83 -12.25 22.41 -5.73
C LYS A 83 -11.96 21.56 -6.96
N LEU A 84 -12.87 21.56 -7.92
CA LEU A 84 -12.69 20.87 -9.21
C LEU A 84 -12.04 21.81 -10.24
N PRO A 85 -11.38 21.25 -11.28
CA PRO A 85 -10.81 22.03 -12.38
C PRO A 85 -11.83 22.91 -13.15
N ASP A 86 -13.10 22.53 -13.16
CA ASP A 86 -14.20 23.28 -13.79
C ASP A 86 -14.70 24.47 -12.96
N GLY A 87 -14.13 24.70 -11.77
CA GLY A 87 -14.51 25.76 -10.83
C GLY A 87 -15.57 25.36 -9.81
N THR A 88 -16.11 24.14 -9.86
CA THR A 88 -17.05 23.63 -8.86
C THR A 88 -16.39 23.56 -7.48
N ASP A 89 -17.07 24.12 -6.47
CA ASP A 89 -16.62 24.10 -5.07
C ASP A 89 -17.54 23.22 -4.20
N LEU A 90 -16.97 22.13 -3.68
CA LEU A 90 -17.63 21.18 -2.78
C LEU A 90 -17.34 21.46 -1.29
N SER A 91 -16.45 22.42 -0.99
CA SER A 91 -15.92 22.67 0.36
C SER A 91 -16.97 23.16 1.37
N GLY A 92 -17.94 23.95 0.90
CA GLY A 92 -19.01 24.54 1.73
C GLY A 92 -20.19 23.63 2.02
N ARG A 93 -20.26 22.44 1.39
CA ARG A 93 -21.44 21.57 1.50
C ARG A 93 -21.56 20.97 2.92
N GLY A 94 -22.73 21.13 3.53
CA GLY A 94 -23.07 20.52 4.83
C GLY A 94 -22.65 21.31 6.07
N ASN A 95 -22.17 22.56 5.93
CA ASN A 95 -21.83 23.49 7.02
C ASN A 95 -20.88 22.90 8.10
N ARG A 96 -19.92 22.07 7.68
CA ARG A 96 -18.96 21.37 8.56
C ARG A 96 -17.51 21.74 8.24
N LEU A 97 -17.23 23.02 8.02
CA LEU A 97 -15.91 23.50 7.57
C LEU A 97 -14.77 23.03 8.49
N ALA A 98 -14.97 23.03 9.82
CA ALA A 98 -13.96 22.63 10.80
C ALA A 98 -13.71 21.11 10.90
N SER A 99 -14.69 20.27 10.52
CA SER A 99 -14.60 18.80 10.59
C SER A 99 -14.64 18.15 9.21
N ARG A 100 -14.38 18.94 8.16
CA ARG A 100 -14.43 18.47 6.78
C ARG A 100 -13.36 17.40 6.56
N ARG A 101 -13.80 16.26 6.06
CA ARG A 101 -12.92 15.21 5.56
C ARG A 101 -12.34 15.66 4.22
N LEU A 102 -11.02 15.72 4.13
CA LEU A 102 -10.29 16.05 2.90
C LEU A 102 -10.29 14.88 1.93
N GLY A 103 -10.19 13.67 2.48
CA GLY A 103 -10.11 12.43 1.72
C GLY A 103 -9.88 11.23 2.61
N HIS A 104 -9.47 10.15 1.96
CA HIS A 104 -9.15 8.85 2.50
C HIS A 104 -7.73 8.50 2.06
N ASP A 105 -6.92 7.96 2.96
CA ASP A 105 -5.59 7.46 2.62
C ASP A 105 -5.57 5.94 2.85
N LEU A 106 -5.34 5.20 1.77
CA LEU A 106 -5.04 3.78 1.80
C LEU A 106 -3.54 3.60 1.60
N THR A 107 -2.81 3.29 2.66
CA THR A 107 -1.37 3.01 2.57
C THR A 107 -1.17 1.54 2.21
N ILE A 108 -0.68 1.29 1.01
CA ILE A 108 -0.47 -0.04 0.41
C ILE A 108 1.01 -0.40 0.54
N SER A 109 1.35 -1.26 1.49
CA SER A 109 2.74 -1.69 1.75
C SER A 109 3.04 -3.06 1.15
N ALA A 110 4.18 -3.15 0.45
CA ALA A 110 4.69 -4.40 -0.09
C ALA A 110 5.13 -5.38 1.02
N PRO A 111 5.15 -6.71 0.74
CA PRO A 111 5.87 -7.67 1.57
C PRO A 111 7.33 -7.27 1.77
N LYS A 112 7.92 -7.72 2.87
CA LYS A 112 9.21 -7.18 3.29
C LYS A 112 10.34 -7.68 2.39
N SER A 113 10.29 -8.94 1.96
CA SER A 113 11.23 -9.52 0.98
C SER A 113 11.27 -8.72 -0.33
N VAL A 114 10.11 -8.27 -0.84
CA VAL A 114 10.03 -7.41 -2.04
C VAL A 114 10.78 -6.10 -1.81
N SER A 115 10.56 -5.46 -0.65
CA SER A 115 11.27 -4.21 -0.31
C SER A 115 12.78 -4.42 -0.19
N ILE A 116 13.23 -5.52 0.42
CA ILE A 116 14.65 -5.86 0.55
C ILE A 116 15.29 -6.03 -0.83
N LEU A 117 14.70 -6.86 -1.70
CA LEU A 117 15.27 -7.17 -3.02
C LEU A 117 15.26 -5.97 -3.96
N ALA A 118 14.20 -5.17 -3.94
CA ALA A 118 14.11 -3.98 -4.78
C ALA A 118 15.11 -2.89 -4.37
N LEU A 119 15.19 -2.59 -3.06
CA LEU A 119 15.89 -1.42 -2.55
C LEU A 119 17.35 -1.72 -2.16
N ALA A 120 17.56 -2.80 -1.38
CA ALA A 120 18.90 -3.23 -0.99
C ALA A 120 19.58 -4.07 -2.09
N GLY A 121 18.81 -4.98 -2.70
CA GLY A 121 19.26 -5.83 -3.81
C GLY A 121 19.36 -5.11 -5.15
N GLY A 122 18.79 -3.91 -5.27
CA GLY A 122 18.98 -3.09 -6.46
C GLY A 122 18.12 -3.50 -7.67
N ASP A 123 17.02 -4.24 -7.48
CA ASP A 123 16.13 -4.64 -8.59
C ASP A 123 14.94 -3.69 -8.77
N ALA A 124 15.11 -2.68 -9.63
CA ALA A 124 14.06 -1.69 -9.92
C ALA A 124 12.79 -2.30 -10.57
N ARG A 125 12.87 -3.49 -11.18
CA ARG A 125 11.71 -4.16 -11.80
C ARG A 125 10.62 -4.46 -10.77
N LEU A 126 11.02 -4.73 -9.52
CA LEU A 126 10.08 -4.94 -8.41
C LEU A 126 9.34 -3.65 -7.97
N LEU A 127 9.91 -2.47 -8.24
CA LEU A 127 9.22 -1.19 -7.99
C LEU A 127 8.13 -0.94 -9.03
N GLU A 128 8.43 -1.22 -10.31
CA GLU A 128 7.44 -1.17 -11.39
C GLU A 128 6.31 -2.19 -11.15
N ALA A 129 6.67 -3.42 -10.75
CA ALA A 129 5.69 -4.44 -10.38
C ALA A 129 4.78 -3.99 -9.22
N HIS A 130 5.34 -3.28 -8.23
CA HIS A 130 4.57 -2.69 -7.13
C HIS A 130 3.59 -1.62 -7.62
N ASP A 131 4.03 -0.69 -8.46
CA ASP A 131 3.16 0.35 -9.02
C ASP A 131 2.00 -0.22 -9.83
N GLU A 132 2.27 -1.23 -10.66
CA GLU A 132 1.24 -1.90 -11.45
C GLU A 132 0.26 -2.67 -10.56
N ALA A 133 0.75 -3.34 -9.50
CA ALA A 133 -0.12 -3.99 -8.52
C ALA A 133 -0.97 -2.98 -7.73
N VAL A 134 -0.43 -1.80 -7.42
CA VAL A 134 -1.19 -0.70 -6.81
C VAL A 134 -2.28 -0.20 -7.75
N ARG A 135 -1.98 -0.01 -9.05
CA ARG A 135 -2.98 0.43 -10.04
C ARG A 135 -4.12 -0.58 -10.17
N GLU A 136 -3.79 -1.87 -10.20
CA GLU A 136 -4.77 -2.95 -10.24
C GLU A 136 -5.68 -2.92 -9.00
N ALA A 137 -5.11 -2.85 -7.80
CA ALA A 137 -5.86 -2.76 -6.55
C ALA A 137 -6.69 -1.46 -6.45
N ALA A 138 -6.17 -0.33 -6.93
CA ALA A 138 -6.88 0.95 -6.95
C ALA A 138 -8.15 0.90 -7.83
N GLY A 139 -8.10 0.20 -8.98
CA GLY A 139 -9.29 -0.03 -9.80
C GLY A 139 -10.35 -0.88 -9.10
N GLN A 140 -9.93 -1.79 -8.21
CA GLN A 140 -10.84 -2.62 -7.42
C GLN A 140 -11.45 -1.81 -6.26
N VAL A 141 -10.66 -0.93 -5.63
CA VAL A 141 -11.15 0.05 -4.64
C VAL A 141 -12.21 0.95 -5.28
N GLU A 142 -11.94 1.50 -6.48
CA GLU A 142 -12.90 2.32 -7.23
C GLU A 142 -14.22 1.57 -7.48
N ARG A 143 -14.15 0.29 -7.87
CA ARG A 143 -15.33 -0.49 -8.23
C ARG A 143 -16.14 -0.98 -7.02
N LEU A 144 -15.45 -1.44 -5.98
CA LEU A 144 -16.06 -2.21 -4.89
C LEU A 144 -16.30 -1.39 -3.62
N MET A 145 -15.47 -0.37 -3.37
CA MET A 145 -15.52 0.42 -2.14
C MET A 145 -16.06 1.83 -2.34
N LEU A 146 -15.81 2.48 -3.48
CA LEU A 146 -16.17 3.88 -3.66
C LEU A 146 -17.68 4.09 -3.77
N VAL A 147 -18.24 4.86 -2.85
CA VAL A 147 -19.67 5.18 -2.82
C VAL A 147 -19.95 6.66 -2.57
N ALA A 148 -21.08 7.13 -3.09
CA ALA A 148 -21.72 8.36 -2.67
C ALA A 148 -22.92 8.03 -1.76
N ARG A 149 -23.20 8.89 -0.77
CA ARG A 149 -24.34 8.74 0.15
C ARG A 149 -25.33 9.90 -0.01
N ARG A 150 -26.62 9.59 -0.10
CA ARG A 150 -27.71 10.55 -0.32
C ARG A 150 -28.94 10.30 0.55
N GLY A 151 -29.87 11.24 0.54
CA GLY A 151 -31.11 11.19 1.29
C GLY A 151 -30.91 11.48 2.79
N LYS A 152 -31.99 11.35 3.56
CA LYS A 152 -31.96 11.57 5.01
C LYS A 152 -30.91 10.67 5.65
N ALA A 153 -29.96 11.29 6.37
CA ALA A 153 -28.83 10.61 7.00
C ALA A 153 -27.95 9.74 6.08
N GLY A 154 -27.97 9.97 4.75
CA GLY A 154 -27.13 9.21 3.81
C GLY A 154 -27.57 7.74 3.65
N ALA A 155 -28.87 7.48 3.76
CA ALA A 155 -29.48 6.14 3.67
C ALA A 155 -29.41 5.52 2.27
N VAL A 156 -29.35 6.34 1.21
CA VAL A 156 -29.18 5.85 -0.16
C VAL A 156 -27.69 5.79 -0.45
N ILE A 157 -27.17 4.60 -0.70
CA ILE A 157 -25.76 4.36 -1.04
C ILE A 157 -25.68 4.00 -2.52
N GLU A 158 -24.80 4.68 -3.24
CA GLU A 158 -24.57 4.47 -4.67
C GLU A 158 -23.10 4.20 -4.91
N ARG A 159 -22.76 3.07 -5.55
CA ARG A 159 -21.40 2.83 -6.06
C ARG A 159 -21.20 3.67 -7.30
N THR A 160 -20.24 4.57 -7.25
CA THR A 160 -20.06 5.57 -8.31
C THR A 160 -19.05 5.15 -9.36
N GLY A 161 -17.99 4.42 -8.98
CA GLY A 161 -16.93 4.03 -9.92
C GLY A 161 -16.23 5.22 -10.58
N ARG A 162 -16.19 6.37 -9.89
CA ARG A 162 -15.59 7.64 -10.33
C ARG A 162 -14.67 8.20 -9.26
N MET A 163 -13.54 7.53 -9.07
CA MET A 163 -12.52 7.84 -8.08
C MET A 163 -11.60 8.95 -8.59
N VAL A 164 -11.28 9.90 -7.71
CA VAL A 164 -10.17 10.84 -7.90
C VAL A 164 -9.13 10.52 -6.85
N ALA A 165 -8.01 9.91 -7.24
CA ALA A 165 -6.96 9.52 -6.31
C ALA A 165 -5.56 9.90 -6.80
N ALA A 166 -4.71 10.29 -5.85
CA ALA A 166 -3.28 10.48 -6.06
C ALA A 166 -2.52 9.35 -5.38
N ALA A 167 -1.69 8.64 -6.13
CA ALA A 167 -0.78 7.62 -5.62
C ALA A 167 0.62 8.22 -5.46
N TYR A 168 1.23 8.10 -4.28
CA TYR A 168 2.63 8.47 -4.03
C TYR A 168 3.40 7.28 -3.47
N ARG A 169 4.45 6.82 -4.16
CA ARG A 169 5.29 5.72 -3.68
C ARG A 169 6.41 6.26 -2.79
N HIS A 170 6.57 5.69 -1.61
CA HIS A 170 7.68 5.90 -0.69
C HIS A 170 8.47 4.58 -0.52
N GLU A 171 9.76 4.68 -0.18
CA GLU A 171 10.69 3.53 -0.19
C GLU A 171 11.33 3.26 1.18
N ASP A 172 11.16 4.12 2.17
CA ASP A 172 11.76 3.97 3.48
C ASP A 172 10.72 3.82 4.60
N SER A 173 11.07 3.07 5.65
CA SER A 173 10.33 3.14 6.90
C SER A 173 10.68 4.44 7.63
N ARG A 174 10.01 4.69 8.75
CA ARG A 174 10.51 5.70 9.69
C ARG A 174 11.94 5.34 10.17
N PRO A 175 12.82 6.34 10.39
CA PRO A 175 14.15 6.10 10.93
C PRO A 175 14.10 5.53 12.35
N ILE A 176 15.03 4.63 12.63
CA ILE A 176 15.39 4.18 13.97
C ILE A 176 16.89 4.35 14.11
N ASP A 177 17.30 5.12 15.12
CA ASP A 177 18.69 5.50 15.36
C ASP A 177 19.36 6.13 14.13
N GLY A 178 18.62 7.02 13.46
CA GLY A 178 19.11 7.69 12.25
C GLY A 178 19.22 6.77 11.04
N MET A 179 18.61 5.59 11.01
CA MET A 179 18.61 4.72 9.82
C MET A 179 17.22 4.18 9.58
N ALA A 180 16.66 4.33 8.38
CA ALA A 180 15.38 3.71 8.03
C ALA A 180 15.59 2.32 7.39
N ASP A 181 14.59 1.45 7.54
CA ASP A 181 14.59 0.14 6.91
C ASP A 181 13.94 0.22 5.51
N PRO A 182 14.30 -0.67 4.57
CA PRO A 182 13.72 -0.66 3.23
C PRO A 182 12.24 -1.02 3.31
N GLN A 183 11.35 -0.13 2.88
CA GLN A 183 9.90 -0.35 2.97
C GLN A 183 9.17 0.34 1.83
N ILE A 184 8.90 -0.42 0.76
CA ILE A 184 8.06 0.07 -0.33
C ILE A 184 6.62 0.17 0.15
N HIS A 185 6.04 1.34 -0.01
CA HIS A 185 4.62 1.56 0.22
C HIS A 185 4.10 2.70 -0.65
N THR A 186 2.82 2.64 -0.99
CA THR A 186 2.14 3.73 -1.71
C THR A 186 1.02 4.30 -0.88
N HIS A 187 1.02 5.62 -0.70
CA HIS A 187 -0.13 6.36 -0.21
C HIS A 187 -1.11 6.57 -1.38
N LEU A 188 -2.23 5.85 -1.37
CA LEU A 188 -3.33 6.06 -2.29
C LEU A 188 -4.33 7.02 -1.64
N VAL A 189 -4.15 8.31 -1.92
CA VAL A 189 -4.96 9.39 -1.37
C VAL A 189 -6.17 9.62 -2.26
N ILE A 190 -7.31 9.13 -1.81
CA ILE A 190 -8.60 9.27 -2.49
C ILE A 190 -9.27 10.55 -1.98
N ALA A 191 -9.48 11.49 -2.89
CA ALA A 191 -10.13 12.75 -2.58
C ALA A 191 -11.57 12.51 -2.10
N ASN A 192 -12.08 13.37 -1.20
CA ASN A 192 -13.47 13.30 -0.74
C ASN A 192 -14.45 13.85 -1.80
N MET A 193 -14.40 13.30 -3.01
CA MET A 193 -15.25 13.66 -4.14
C MET A 193 -15.43 12.47 -5.08
N THR A 194 -16.64 12.34 -5.61
CA THR A 194 -16.96 11.37 -6.65
C THR A 194 -18.19 11.84 -7.42
N GLN A 195 -18.24 11.53 -8.72
CA GLN A 195 -19.39 11.85 -9.56
C GLN A 195 -20.41 10.71 -9.49
N ARG A 196 -21.66 11.06 -9.23
CA ARG A 196 -22.78 10.11 -9.24
C ARG A 196 -23.27 9.86 -10.67
N SER A 197 -24.11 8.85 -10.84
CA SER A 197 -24.81 8.53 -12.09
C SER A 197 -25.66 9.69 -12.66
N ASP A 198 -26.10 10.62 -11.81
CA ASP A 198 -26.82 11.84 -12.23
C ASP A 198 -25.90 12.99 -12.67
N GLY A 199 -24.58 12.75 -12.79
CA GLY A 199 -23.58 13.73 -13.18
C GLY A 199 -23.16 14.69 -12.06
N VAL A 200 -23.80 14.62 -10.88
CA VAL A 200 -23.51 15.53 -9.77
C VAL A 200 -22.33 15.02 -8.95
N TRP A 201 -21.33 15.88 -8.77
CA TRP A 201 -20.24 15.64 -7.83
C TRP A 201 -20.70 15.75 -6.37
N SER A 202 -20.29 14.80 -5.55
CA SER A 202 -20.64 14.73 -4.13
C SER A 202 -19.50 14.14 -3.30
N ALA A 203 -19.63 14.20 -1.97
CA ALA A 203 -18.63 13.62 -1.07
C ALA A 203 -18.50 12.10 -1.30
N ALA A 204 -17.26 11.64 -1.39
CA ALA A 204 -16.94 10.23 -1.49
C ALA A 204 -16.93 9.57 -0.10
N SER A 205 -17.24 8.29 -0.07
CA SER A 205 -17.06 7.42 1.08
C SER A 205 -16.53 6.08 0.60
N LEU A 206 -15.87 5.35 1.49
CA LEU A 206 -15.42 3.99 1.24
C LEU A 206 -16.31 3.03 2.03
N ASP A 207 -16.90 2.07 1.33
CA ASP A 207 -17.59 0.94 1.92
C ASP A 207 -16.57 -0.16 2.25
N PHE A 208 -16.33 -0.35 3.55
CA PHE A 208 -15.39 -1.34 4.06
C PHE A 208 -15.99 -2.76 4.09
N GLY A 209 -17.29 -2.91 3.79
CA GLY A 209 -18.02 -4.14 4.00
C GLY A 209 -18.25 -4.45 5.48
N VAL A 210 -18.87 -5.59 5.76
CA VAL A 210 -19.11 -6.02 7.15
C VAL A 210 -17.77 -6.41 7.76
N ARG A 211 -17.43 -5.83 8.93
CA ARG A 211 -16.16 -6.11 9.64
C ARG A 211 -14.89 -5.93 8.78
N ASN A 212 -14.89 -4.95 7.88
CA ASN A 212 -13.77 -4.62 6.98
C ASN A 212 -13.43 -5.70 5.94
N GLU A 213 -14.33 -6.64 5.66
CA GLU A 213 -14.08 -7.73 4.71
C GLU A 213 -13.63 -7.23 3.31
N THR A 214 -14.21 -6.14 2.81
CA THR A 214 -13.86 -5.58 1.50
C THR A 214 -12.46 -4.99 1.50
N LEU A 215 -12.05 -4.32 2.60
CA LEU A 215 -10.69 -3.80 2.73
C LEU A 215 -9.66 -4.93 2.80
N HIS A 216 -9.96 -6.01 3.54
CA HIS A 216 -9.10 -7.18 3.60
C HIS A 216 -8.98 -7.87 2.23
N LEU A 217 -10.07 -7.92 1.47
CA LEU A 217 -10.03 -8.38 0.07
C LEU A 217 -9.09 -7.51 -0.76
N MET A 218 -9.15 -6.18 -0.65
CA MET A 218 -8.27 -5.28 -1.43
C MET A 218 -6.78 -5.52 -1.12
N ASP A 219 -6.44 -5.82 0.14
CA ASP A 219 -5.07 -6.17 0.52
C ASP A 219 -4.59 -7.47 -0.14
N VAL A 220 -5.46 -8.48 -0.19
CA VAL A 220 -5.14 -9.75 -0.85
C VAL A 220 -5.09 -9.59 -2.37
N VAL A 221 -5.95 -8.78 -2.97
CA VAL A 221 -5.91 -8.47 -4.42
C VAL A 221 -4.58 -7.81 -4.78
N TYR A 222 -4.15 -6.79 -4.03
CA TYR A 222 -2.84 -6.17 -4.22
C TYR A 222 -1.70 -7.20 -4.11
N LYS A 223 -1.73 -8.05 -3.07
CA LYS A 223 -0.69 -9.07 -2.85
C LYS A 223 -0.67 -10.12 -3.96
N ALA A 224 -1.82 -10.58 -4.42
CA ALA A 224 -1.91 -11.52 -5.53
C ALA A 224 -1.37 -10.92 -6.83
N ALA A 225 -1.76 -9.67 -7.13
CA ALA A 225 -1.27 -8.91 -8.27
C ALA A 225 0.26 -8.73 -8.26
N LEU A 226 0.84 -8.44 -7.09
CA LEU A 226 2.28 -8.29 -6.91
C LEU A 226 3.02 -9.63 -6.95
N ALA A 227 2.48 -10.68 -6.32
CA ALA A 227 3.07 -12.02 -6.33
C ALA A 227 3.22 -12.54 -7.76
N ARG A 228 2.17 -12.39 -8.56
CA ARG A 228 2.13 -12.83 -9.96
C ARG A 228 3.19 -12.10 -10.80
N ARG A 229 3.32 -10.79 -10.63
CA ARG A 229 4.36 -9.98 -11.29
C ARG A 229 5.78 -10.34 -10.81
N ALA A 230 5.97 -10.60 -9.52
CA ALA A 230 7.26 -11.06 -9.01
C ALA A 230 7.67 -12.40 -9.65
N VAL A 231 6.70 -13.31 -9.81
CA VAL A 231 6.86 -14.59 -10.50
C VAL A 231 7.19 -14.40 -11.99
N GLU A 232 6.51 -13.49 -12.68
CA GLU A 232 6.82 -13.09 -14.06
C GLU A 232 8.25 -12.55 -14.20
N LEU A 233 8.75 -11.81 -13.20
CA LEU A 233 10.13 -11.31 -13.13
C LEU A 233 11.20 -12.37 -12.80
N GLY A 234 10.79 -13.63 -12.71
CA GLY A 234 11.67 -14.78 -12.48
C GLY A 234 11.91 -15.09 -11.01
N TYR A 235 11.25 -14.43 -10.05
CA TYR A 235 11.30 -14.82 -8.64
C TYR A 235 10.38 -16.01 -8.37
N SER A 236 10.62 -16.69 -7.25
CA SER A 236 9.67 -17.66 -6.70
C SER A 236 9.08 -17.07 -5.43
N VAL A 237 7.81 -17.38 -5.14
CA VAL A 237 7.11 -16.86 -3.97
C VAL A 237 6.70 -17.99 -3.04
N GLU A 238 6.78 -17.73 -1.73
CA GLU A 238 6.31 -18.61 -0.67
C GLU A 238 5.08 -17.99 -0.02
N ARG A 239 4.03 -18.79 0.12
CA ARG A 239 2.80 -18.35 0.77
C ARG A 239 3.01 -18.15 2.27
N THR A 240 2.49 -17.04 2.77
CA THR A 240 2.39 -16.77 4.21
C THR A 240 0.92 -16.74 4.61
N ARG A 241 0.66 -16.68 5.93
CA ARG A 241 -0.70 -16.57 6.48
C ARG A 241 -1.50 -15.45 5.81
N ASP A 242 -0.86 -14.30 5.61
CA ASP A 242 -1.53 -13.07 5.18
C ASP A 242 -1.17 -12.69 3.73
N GLY A 243 -0.44 -13.51 2.97
CA GLY A 243 0.04 -13.13 1.64
C GLY A 243 1.18 -14.01 1.12
N PHE A 244 2.31 -13.38 0.80
CA PHE A 244 3.51 -14.07 0.35
C PHE A 244 4.79 -13.33 0.78
N GLU A 245 5.91 -14.02 0.70
CA GLU A 245 7.26 -13.45 0.63
C GLU A 245 8.00 -14.09 -0.56
N ILE A 246 9.04 -13.44 -1.08
CA ILE A 246 9.92 -14.02 -2.10
C ILE A 246 10.78 -15.11 -1.45
N ALA A 247 10.83 -16.28 -2.09
CA ALA A 247 11.63 -17.42 -1.67
C ALA A 247 13.13 -17.10 -1.65
N GLY A 248 13.89 -17.77 -0.78
CA GLY A 248 15.34 -17.57 -0.63
C GLY A 248 15.73 -16.55 0.45
N LEU A 249 14.75 -16.05 1.22
CA LEU A 249 14.96 -15.22 2.42
C LEU A 249 14.26 -15.90 3.60
N THR A 250 15.01 -16.26 4.65
CA THR A 250 14.39 -16.85 5.84
C THR A 250 13.61 -15.80 6.64
N ARG A 251 12.73 -16.25 7.53
CA ARG A 251 11.96 -15.37 8.41
C ARG A 251 12.87 -14.50 9.28
N GLU A 252 13.97 -15.05 9.79
CA GLU A 252 14.96 -14.35 10.60
C GLU A 252 15.67 -13.26 9.80
N GLN A 253 16.03 -13.56 8.55
CA GLN A 253 16.64 -12.59 7.64
C GLN A 253 15.69 -11.44 7.31
N ILE A 254 14.41 -11.73 7.06
CA ILE A 254 13.38 -10.70 6.87
C ILE A 254 13.19 -9.85 8.14
N ALA A 255 13.19 -10.49 9.31
CA ALA A 255 13.03 -9.82 10.59
C ALA A 255 14.17 -8.82 10.89
N ALA A 256 15.39 -9.08 10.42
CA ALA A 256 16.54 -8.18 10.56
C ALA A 256 16.35 -6.81 9.87
N PHE A 257 15.46 -6.73 8.88
CA PHE A 257 15.08 -5.47 8.22
C PHE A 257 13.77 -4.90 8.77
N SER A 258 13.22 -5.44 9.85
CA SER A 258 11.94 -5.04 10.43
C SER A 258 12.10 -4.42 11.82
N ARG A 259 13.11 -3.56 12.02
CA ARG A 259 13.47 -2.99 13.33
C ARG A 259 12.31 -2.22 13.96
N ARG A 260 11.48 -1.59 13.13
CA ARG A 260 10.28 -0.87 13.60
C ARG A 260 9.25 -1.77 14.26
N THR A 261 9.02 -2.94 13.70
CA THR A 261 8.12 -3.94 14.30
C THR A 261 8.65 -4.36 15.66
N ALA A 262 9.95 -4.67 15.76
CA ALA A 262 10.59 -5.06 17.01
C ALA A 262 10.58 -3.95 18.08
N GLU A 263 10.64 -2.68 17.69
CA GLU A 263 10.51 -1.55 18.62
C GLU A 263 9.08 -1.40 19.15
N ILE A 264 8.08 -1.49 18.27
CA ILE A 264 6.67 -1.48 18.67
C ILE A 264 6.36 -2.64 19.61
N ASP A 265 6.89 -3.83 19.31
CA ASP A 265 6.68 -5.02 20.14
C ASP A 265 7.32 -4.85 21.51
N ARG A 266 8.56 -4.34 21.57
CA ARG A 266 9.22 -3.98 22.84
C ARG A 266 8.41 -2.96 23.65
N ALA A 267 7.85 -1.94 23.00
CA ALA A 267 7.02 -0.93 23.68
C ALA A 267 5.70 -1.51 24.19
N LEU A 268 5.07 -2.43 23.46
CA LEU A 268 3.88 -3.15 23.91
C LEU A 268 4.21 -4.04 25.11
N THR A 269 5.29 -4.82 25.03
CA THR A 269 5.74 -5.70 26.13
C THR A 269 6.10 -4.91 27.38
N ALA A 270 6.78 -3.77 27.25
CA ALA A 270 7.06 -2.87 28.36
C ALA A 270 5.78 -2.33 29.02
N GLY A 271 4.69 -2.20 28.26
CA GLY A 271 3.35 -1.88 28.75
C GLY A 271 2.54 -3.08 29.27
N GLY A 272 3.14 -4.26 29.40
CA GLY A 272 2.47 -5.50 29.84
C GLY A 272 1.52 -6.10 28.80
N LEU A 273 1.65 -5.70 27.53
CA LEU A 273 0.81 -6.18 26.43
C LEU A 273 1.62 -7.05 25.48
N ASP A 274 0.95 -8.05 24.92
CA ASP A 274 1.46 -8.82 23.78
C ASP A 274 0.85 -8.30 22.48
N ARG A 275 1.59 -8.34 21.37
CA ARG A 275 1.15 -7.82 20.06
C ARG A 275 -0.13 -8.49 19.58
N GLU A 276 -0.27 -9.79 19.80
CA GLU A 276 -1.46 -10.56 19.41
C GLU A 276 -2.70 -10.17 20.22
N ARG A 277 -2.50 -9.74 21.47
CA ARG A 277 -3.58 -9.35 22.39
C ARG A 277 -3.84 -7.85 22.40
N ALA A 278 -2.90 -7.04 21.92
CA ALA A 278 -3.03 -5.59 21.86
C ALA A 278 -4.15 -5.19 20.89
N THR A 279 -4.99 -4.26 21.32
CA THR A 279 -5.99 -3.64 20.44
C THR A 279 -5.32 -2.79 19.35
N ALA A 280 -6.02 -2.53 18.25
CA ALA A 280 -5.51 -1.65 17.19
C ALA A 280 -5.10 -0.26 17.74
N ALA A 281 -5.88 0.31 18.66
CA ALA A 281 -5.58 1.59 19.29
C ALA A 281 -4.31 1.55 20.15
N GLN A 282 -4.05 0.45 20.86
CA GLN A 282 -2.82 0.27 21.65
C GLN A 282 -1.59 0.13 20.74
N ARG A 283 -1.70 -0.63 19.63
CA ARG A 283 -0.63 -0.72 18.63
C ARG A 283 -0.32 0.62 17.99
N VAL A 284 -1.35 1.41 17.66
CA VAL A 284 -1.18 2.78 17.14
C VAL A 284 -0.49 3.67 18.16
N ARG A 285 -0.91 3.61 19.44
CA ARG A 285 -0.27 4.39 20.50
C ARG A 285 1.21 4.05 20.66
N ALA A 286 1.55 2.76 20.71
CA ALA A 286 2.94 2.29 20.77
C ALA A 286 3.75 2.77 19.54
N ASN A 287 3.15 2.77 18.36
CA ASN A 287 3.76 3.32 17.15
C ASN A 287 3.92 4.86 17.18
N VAL A 288 3.08 5.59 17.90
CA VAL A 288 3.23 7.05 18.04
C VAL A 288 4.23 7.41 19.13
N SER A 289 4.30 6.66 20.23
CA SER A 289 5.16 6.99 21.38
C SER A 289 6.63 6.67 21.16
N THR A 290 6.94 5.69 20.31
CA THR A 290 8.31 5.28 19.93
C THR A 290 8.87 6.16 18.80
N ARG A 291 8.41 7.42 18.70
CA ARG A 291 8.90 8.38 17.72
C ARG A 291 10.20 8.99 18.23
N LEU A 292 11.32 8.70 17.57
CA LEU A 292 12.57 9.42 17.75
C LEU A 292 12.86 10.22 16.47
N GLU A 293 12.88 11.55 16.58
CA GLU A 293 13.32 12.44 15.51
C GLU A 293 14.83 12.53 15.53
N LYS A 294 15.49 11.78 14.65
CA LYS A 294 16.89 12.02 14.28
C LYS A 294 17.00 12.02 12.77
N GLY A 295 17.85 12.91 12.25
CA GLY A 295 18.12 13.06 10.83
C GLY A 295 18.54 11.74 10.18
N LEU A 296 18.13 11.55 8.94
CA LEU A 296 18.48 10.39 8.14
C LEU A 296 19.77 10.67 7.34
N PRO A 297 20.62 9.65 7.12
CA PRO A 297 21.77 9.73 6.22
C PRO A 297 21.33 9.91 4.77
N GLY A 298 22.29 10.23 3.89
CA GLY A 298 22.04 10.28 2.46
C GLY A 298 21.62 8.92 1.89
N GLU A 299 20.94 8.94 0.74
CA GLU A 299 20.42 7.73 0.07
C GLU A 299 21.50 6.65 -0.15
N LEU A 300 22.67 7.05 -0.66
CA LEU A 300 23.77 6.13 -0.94
C LEU A 300 24.23 5.41 0.33
N ASP A 301 24.43 6.15 1.43
CA ASP A 301 24.87 5.60 2.71
C ASP A 301 23.85 4.58 3.25
N GLN A 302 22.56 4.85 3.06
CA GLN A 302 21.49 3.97 3.49
C GLN A 302 21.46 2.65 2.71
N ARG A 303 21.65 2.69 1.38
CA ARG A 303 21.76 1.45 0.56
C ARG A 303 22.99 0.64 0.92
N TYR A 304 24.13 1.29 1.14
CA TYR A 304 25.33 0.60 1.61
C TYR A 304 25.09 -0.08 2.95
N ALA A 305 24.43 0.60 3.89
CA ALA A 305 24.06 0.02 5.18
C ALA A 305 23.12 -1.19 5.04
N TRP A 306 22.13 -1.14 4.14
CA TRP A 306 21.25 -2.28 3.90
C TRP A 306 21.98 -3.47 3.29
N ARG A 307 22.88 -3.24 2.34
CA ARG A 307 23.71 -4.30 1.73
C ARG A 307 24.69 -4.90 2.74
N ALA A 308 25.26 -4.08 3.63
CA ALA A 308 26.10 -4.55 4.72
C ALA A 308 25.30 -5.45 5.67
N ARG A 309 24.11 -5.00 6.10
CA ARG A 309 23.22 -5.81 6.93
C ARG A 309 22.82 -7.12 6.27
N ALA A 310 22.54 -7.13 4.96
CA ALA A 310 22.21 -8.35 4.23
C ALA A 310 23.34 -9.38 4.33
N ARG A 311 24.59 -8.95 4.16
CA ARG A 311 25.78 -9.82 4.33
C ARG A 311 25.94 -10.31 5.76
N GLU A 312 25.71 -9.45 6.76
CA GLU A 312 25.77 -9.83 8.18
C GLU A 312 24.79 -10.95 8.54
N VAL A 313 23.59 -10.94 7.93
CA VAL A 313 22.58 -12.00 8.14
C VAL A 313 22.67 -13.15 7.12
N GLY A 314 23.76 -13.21 6.36
CA GLY A 314 24.05 -14.32 5.44
C GLY A 314 23.18 -14.36 4.18
N VAL A 315 22.68 -13.21 3.71
CA VAL A 315 21.89 -13.11 2.46
C VAL A 315 22.75 -12.56 1.33
N ASP A 316 22.83 -13.30 0.23
CA ASP A 316 23.39 -12.82 -1.03
C ASP A 316 22.28 -12.26 -1.93
N LEU A 317 22.01 -10.97 -1.80
CA LEU A 317 20.98 -10.28 -2.58
C LEU A 317 21.31 -10.21 -4.08
N GLU A 318 22.59 -10.11 -4.43
CA GLU A 318 23.01 -10.06 -5.84
C GLU A 318 22.81 -11.43 -6.50
N GLN A 319 23.14 -12.52 -5.80
CA GLN A 319 22.87 -13.88 -6.29
C GLN A 319 21.38 -14.11 -6.53
N LEU A 320 20.50 -13.73 -5.59
CA LEU A 320 19.05 -13.86 -5.74
C LEU A 320 18.53 -13.07 -6.95
N ARG A 321 18.99 -11.82 -7.12
CA ARG A 321 18.65 -10.99 -8.27
C ARG A 321 19.15 -11.56 -9.59
N HIS A 322 20.41 -12.01 -9.66
CA HIS A 322 20.96 -12.63 -10.86
C HIS A 322 20.23 -13.91 -11.25
N ALA A 323 19.86 -14.74 -10.26
CA ALA A 323 19.07 -15.95 -10.52
C ALA A 323 17.67 -15.63 -11.06
N ALA A 324 17.02 -14.56 -10.59
CA ALA A 324 15.74 -14.11 -11.13
C ALA A 324 15.89 -13.56 -12.55
N LEU A 325 16.90 -12.71 -12.82
CA LEU A 325 17.21 -12.19 -14.16
C LEU A 325 17.48 -13.30 -15.17
N ALA A 326 18.19 -14.36 -14.77
CA ALA A 326 18.45 -15.50 -15.64
C ALA A 326 17.17 -16.26 -15.99
N ARG A 327 16.22 -16.38 -15.04
CA ARG A 327 14.93 -17.03 -15.25
C ARG A 327 13.99 -16.23 -16.13
N ASP A 328 13.92 -14.91 -15.90
CA ASP A 328 13.16 -13.95 -16.70
C ASP A 328 13.55 -14.03 -18.19
N ARG A 329 14.87 -13.94 -18.48
CA ARG A 329 15.41 -14.09 -19.84
C ARG A 329 15.15 -15.47 -20.46
N GLY A 330 15.01 -16.50 -19.63
CA GLY A 330 14.77 -17.88 -20.06
C GLY A 330 13.30 -18.26 -20.25
N GLY A 331 12.35 -17.36 -19.94
CA GLY A 331 10.90 -17.60 -20.07
C GLY A 331 10.33 -18.69 -19.15
N LYS A 332 11.07 -19.11 -18.11
CA LYS A 332 10.63 -20.15 -17.16
C LYS A 332 9.94 -19.52 -15.95
N VAL A 333 8.61 -19.57 -15.93
CA VAL A 333 7.80 -19.22 -14.76
C VAL A 333 7.83 -20.40 -13.78
N LEU A 334 8.36 -20.21 -12.56
CA LEU A 334 8.42 -21.25 -11.53
C LEU A 334 7.63 -20.82 -10.29
N VAL A 335 6.54 -21.55 -10.01
CA VAL A 335 5.95 -21.60 -8.67
C VAL A 335 6.73 -22.64 -7.87
N ALA A 336 7.29 -22.27 -6.72
CA ALA A 336 8.03 -23.21 -5.90
C ALA A 336 7.09 -24.31 -5.38
N GLY A 337 7.39 -25.58 -5.72
CA GLY A 337 6.62 -26.74 -5.24
C GLY A 337 6.59 -27.99 -6.12
N ARG A 338 7.03 -27.94 -7.39
CA ARG A 338 7.18 -29.14 -8.23
C ARG A 338 8.38 -29.01 -9.16
N ASP A 339 9.32 -29.93 -9.03
CA ASP A 339 10.44 -30.09 -9.96
C ASP A 339 9.92 -30.58 -11.33
N GLY A 340 10.45 -30.01 -12.40
CA GLY A 340 10.36 -30.56 -13.75
C GLY A 340 9.23 -30.00 -14.61
N ASP A 341 9.64 -29.39 -15.72
CA ASP A 341 8.84 -28.91 -16.84
C ASP A 341 7.84 -27.77 -16.56
N ALA A 342 7.71 -26.89 -17.56
CA ALA A 342 6.79 -25.77 -17.58
C ALA A 342 5.33 -26.25 -17.62
N TRP A 343 4.86 -26.82 -16.51
CA TRP A 343 3.45 -27.10 -16.30
C TRP A 343 2.76 -25.78 -15.99
N ARG A 344 2.18 -25.15 -17.02
CA ARG A 344 1.05 -24.25 -16.79
C ARG A 344 -0.17 -25.16 -16.57
N PRO A 345 -0.73 -25.25 -15.36
CA PRO A 345 -2.07 -25.81 -15.22
C PRO A 345 -2.97 -25.12 -16.24
N ASP A 346 -4.02 -25.82 -16.70
CA ASP A 346 -5.18 -25.11 -17.23
C ASP A 346 -5.59 -24.08 -16.17
N GLU A 347 -5.34 -22.79 -16.45
CA GLU A 347 -5.55 -21.68 -15.52
C GLU A 347 -6.99 -21.71 -14.99
N TRP A 348 -7.94 -22.14 -15.83
CA TRP A 348 -9.33 -22.33 -15.45
C TRP A 348 -9.53 -23.49 -14.48
N ALA A 349 -8.84 -24.61 -14.69
CA ALA A 349 -8.89 -25.75 -13.78
C ALA A 349 -8.33 -25.39 -12.40
N LEU A 350 -7.20 -24.68 -12.36
CA LEU A 350 -6.60 -24.20 -11.12
C LEU A 350 -7.52 -23.20 -10.42
N ALA A 351 -8.02 -22.19 -11.13
CA ALA A 351 -8.96 -21.20 -10.57
C ALA A 351 -10.21 -21.88 -9.97
N ARG A 352 -10.77 -22.86 -10.68
CA ARG A 352 -11.89 -23.65 -10.17
C ARG A 352 -11.52 -24.43 -8.91
N GLU A 353 -10.33 -25.03 -8.87
CA GLU A 353 -9.84 -25.77 -7.71
C GLU A 353 -9.67 -24.87 -6.49
N VAL A 354 -8.99 -23.71 -6.61
CA VAL A 354 -8.81 -22.80 -5.47
C VAL A 354 -10.11 -22.19 -4.98
N VAL A 355 -11.05 -21.84 -5.87
CA VAL A 355 -12.37 -21.35 -5.46
C VAL A 355 -13.16 -22.45 -4.76
N THR A 356 -13.13 -23.68 -5.28
CA THR A 356 -13.81 -24.82 -4.63
C THR A 356 -13.18 -25.15 -3.28
N GLY A 357 -11.85 -25.11 -3.17
CA GLY A 357 -11.11 -25.32 -1.93
C GLY A 357 -11.41 -24.25 -0.90
N ALA A 358 -11.45 -22.98 -1.31
CA ALA A 358 -11.84 -21.86 -0.46
C ALA A 358 -13.28 -22.00 0.07
N ALA A 359 -14.23 -22.37 -0.79
CA ALA A 359 -15.61 -22.62 -0.38
C ALA A 359 -15.70 -23.75 0.65
N ARG A 360 -14.98 -24.87 0.43
CA ARG A 360 -14.91 -25.97 1.41
C ARG A 360 -14.34 -25.50 2.74
N HIS A 361 -13.21 -24.78 2.72
CA HIS A 361 -12.57 -24.29 3.94
C HIS A 361 -13.46 -23.32 4.74
N LEU A 362 -14.16 -22.40 4.07
CA LEU A 362 -15.09 -21.49 4.73
C LEU A 362 -16.30 -22.25 5.31
N SER A 363 -16.79 -23.26 4.58
CA SER A 363 -17.93 -24.08 5.00
C SER A 363 -17.69 -24.91 6.26
N GLU A 364 -16.43 -25.12 6.66
CA GLU A 364 -16.08 -25.77 7.93
C GLU A 364 -16.49 -24.95 9.16
N ARG A 365 -16.60 -23.61 9.02
CA ARG A 365 -16.86 -22.69 10.15
C ARG A 365 -18.14 -21.87 9.99
N ALA A 366 -18.69 -21.77 8.78
CA ALA A 366 -19.85 -20.97 8.50
C ALA A 366 -20.73 -21.58 7.39
N SER A 367 -22.04 -21.61 7.60
CA SER A 367 -22.99 -22.04 6.56
C SER A 367 -23.26 -20.96 5.50
N VAL A 368 -22.91 -19.70 5.78
CA VAL A 368 -23.02 -18.55 4.87
C VAL A 368 -21.76 -17.71 5.01
N PHE A 369 -21.17 -17.31 3.90
CA PHE A 369 -20.00 -16.43 3.82
C PHE A 369 -20.17 -15.46 2.65
N SER A 370 -19.52 -14.30 2.73
CA SER A 370 -19.63 -13.28 1.69
C SER A 370 -18.82 -13.65 0.44
N GLU A 371 -19.16 -13.03 -0.69
CA GLU A 371 -18.33 -13.11 -1.90
C GLU A 371 -16.91 -12.61 -1.62
N ALA A 372 -16.76 -11.57 -0.80
CA ALA A 372 -15.47 -11.02 -0.43
C ALA A 372 -14.61 -12.00 0.39
N ASP A 373 -15.22 -12.72 1.33
CA ASP A 373 -14.55 -13.81 2.06
C ASP A 373 -14.11 -14.92 1.12
N LEU A 374 -15.00 -15.37 0.23
CA LEU A 374 -14.69 -16.43 -0.74
C LEU A 374 -13.53 -16.05 -1.66
N MET A 375 -13.59 -14.85 -2.25
CA MET A 375 -12.52 -14.33 -3.12
C MET A 375 -11.21 -14.18 -2.37
N ARG A 376 -11.23 -13.66 -1.13
CA ARG A 376 -10.04 -13.52 -0.31
C ARG A 376 -9.38 -14.87 -0.05
N GLU A 377 -10.14 -15.86 0.41
CA GLU A 377 -9.60 -17.20 0.68
C GLU A 377 -9.07 -17.86 -0.61
N ALA A 378 -9.76 -17.70 -1.74
CA ALA A 378 -9.32 -18.26 -3.02
C ALA A 378 -8.03 -17.61 -3.52
N LEU A 379 -7.90 -16.28 -3.45
CA LEU A 379 -6.69 -15.56 -3.84
C LEU A 379 -5.52 -15.87 -2.89
N LEU A 380 -5.76 -15.99 -1.59
CA LEU A 380 -4.76 -16.49 -0.65
C LEU A 380 -4.32 -17.90 -1.01
N ALA A 381 -5.25 -18.78 -1.38
CA ALA A 381 -4.98 -20.15 -1.81
C ALA A 381 -4.15 -20.24 -3.11
N GLY A 382 -4.43 -19.38 -4.08
CA GLY A 382 -3.76 -19.35 -5.37
C GLY A 382 -2.68 -18.27 -5.51
N MET A 383 -2.13 -17.75 -4.41
CA MET A 383 -1.19 -16.64 -4.40
C MET A 383 -0.05 -16.81 -5.41
N GLY A 384 0.07 -15.87 -6.35
CA GLY A 384 1.07 -15.91 -7.42
C GLY A 384 0.72 -16.82 -8.62
N MET A 385 -0.44 -17.47 -8.61
CA MET A 385 -0.86 -18.43 -9.64
C MET A 385 -2.24 -18.15 -10.25
N VAL A 386 -3.12 -17.45 -9.54
CA VAL A 386 -4.49 -17.13 -9.98
C VAL A 386 -4.77 -15.63 -9.81
N THR A 387 -5.74 -15.12 -10.56
CA THR A 387 -6.15 -13.70 -10.58
C THR A 387 -7.62 -13.50 -10.33
#